data_AF-A0A2V7Q4J2-F1
#
_entry.id   AF-A0A2V7Q4J2-F1
#
_cell.length_a   1.000
_cell.length_b   1.000
_cell.length_c   1.000
_cell.angle_alpha   90.00
_cell.angle_beta   90.00
_cell.angle_gamma   90.00
#
_symmetry.space_group_name_H-M   'P 1'
#
loop_
_entity.id
_entity.type
_entity.pdbx_description
1 polymer ?
#
loop_
_entity_poly.entity_id
_entity_poly.type
_entity_poly.pdbx_seq_one_letter_code
_entity_poly.pdbx_strand_id
1 'polypeptide(L)'
;MRCLAMLLCVAATALAAQEPEPPPDSARAAAESVPTPPPPPTPEQKRFLAGLRTATRGIAQLKDAMSRMTRAGTRDSVQQRRAGRFLAGLCGSSRGFLKRGRPQMSPTVYEDSVQLKARRLVTQVDSLIKFTTTCEDSAAATPNPTVVGLGKRMKSYDAALRDFRVAIGLPVKEDTSKTTKRP
;
A
#
# COMPACT_ATOMS: atom_id res chain seq x y z
N MET A 1 30.22 -27.82 -47.98
CA MET A 1 29.60 -28.00 -49.30
C MET A 1 29.12 -26.65 -49.81
N ARG A 2 29.71 -26.21 -50.94
CA ARG A 2 29.23 -25.22 -51.94
C ARG A 2 29.19 -23.73 -51.60
N CYS A 3 30.16 -23.04 -52.19
CA CYS A 3 30.25 -21.61 -52.52
C CYS A 3 29.25 -21.19 -53.63
N LEU A 4 29.07 -19.87 -53.79
CA LEU A 4 28.97 -19.06 -55.04
C LEU A 4 28.01 -17.87 -54.78
N ALA A 5 28.44 -16.61 -54.70
CA ALA A 5 29.05 -15.70 -55.69
C ALA A 5 28.03 -14.99 -56.61
N MET A 6 28.12 -13.65 -56.59
CA MET A 6 28.03 -12.73 -57.73
C MET A 6 26.67 -12.54 -58.45
N LEU A 7 26.13 -11.31 -58.48
CA LEU A 7 26.34 -10.32 -59.57
C LEU A 7 25.30 -9.19 -59.55
N LEU A 8 25.80 -7.96 -59.70
CA LEU A 8 25.05 -6.78 -60.13
C LEU A 8 24.55 -6.94 -61.58
N CYS A 9 23.42 -6.34 -61.92
CA CYS A 9 23.31 -5.52 -63.12
C CYS A 9 22.11 -4.56 -63.10
N VAL A 10 22.36 -3.36 -63.61
CA VAL A 10 21.51 -2.18 -63.70
C VAL A 10 20.63 -2.27 -64.95
N ALA A 11 19.40 -1.76 -64.89
CA ALA A 11 18.71 -1.25 -66.07
C ALA A 11 17.81 -0.07 -65.68
N ALA A 12 18.10 1.09 -66.26
CA ALA A 12 17.28 2.29 -66.23
C ALA A 12 16.59 2.44 -67.59
N THR A 13 15.29 2.75 -67.61
CA THR A 13 14.63 3.52 -68.69
C THR A 13 13.27 4.07 -68.24
N ALA A 14 13.24 5.40 -68.08
CA ALA A 14 12.31 6.40 -68.62
C ALA A 14 10.77 6.19 -68.63
N LEU A 15 10.11 7.17 -67.96
CA LEU A 15 9.04 8.05 -68.46
C LEU A 15 7.64 7.46 -68.74
N ALA A 16 6.67 7.77 -67.86
CA ALA A 16 5.32 8.19 -68.25
C ALA A 16 4.63 8.92 -67.09
N ALA A 17 4.06 10.08 -67.42
CA ALA A 17 3.27 10.94 -66.55
C ALA A 17 1.87 10.34 -66.28
N GLN A 18 1.35 10.55 -65.08
CA GLN A 18 -0.09 10.75 -64.80
C GLN A 18 -0.30 11.19 -63.35
N GLU A 19 -0.65 12.46 -63.17
CA GLU A 19 -1.41 12.96 -62.02
C GLU A 19 -2.87 12.50 -62.21
N PRO A 20 -3.55 11.94 -61.18
CA PRO A 20 -4.52 12.77 -60.44
C PRO A 20 -4.73 12.42 -58.94
N GLU A 21 -5.17 13.47 -58.23
CA GLU A 21 -5.99 13.52 -56.99
C GLU A 21 -5.34 13.30 -55.60
N PRO A 22 -5.46 14.29 -54.67
CA PRO A 22 -5.06 14.12 -53.27
C PRO A 22 -6.13 13.34 -52.48
N PRO A 23 -5.74 12.37 -51.63
CA PRO A 23 -6.68 11.74 -50.70
C PRO A 23 -7.07 12.72 -49.58
N PRO A 24 -8.30 12.61 -49.05
CA PRO A 24 -8.92 13.61 -48.19
C PRO A 24 -8.25 13.72 -46.81
N ASP A 25 -8.20 14.97 -46.33
CA ASP A 25 -7.91 15.37 -44.97
C ASP A 25 -8.66 14.53 -43.94
N SER A 26 -7.93 13.68 -43.22
CA SER A 26 -8.34 13.16 -41.92
C SER A 26 -7.11 12.86 -41.06
N ALA A 27 -6.20 13.84 -40.99
CA ALA A 27 -5.22 13.94 -39.92
C ALA A 27 -5.90 14.44 -38.62
N ARG A 28 -6.83 13.64 -38.10
CA ARG A 28 -7.18 13.67 -36.68
C ARG A 28 -6.89 12.29 -36.12
N ALA A 29 -5.59 11.97 -36.12
CA ALA A 29 -5.06 11.03 -35.16
C ALA A 29 -5.57 11.48 -33.78
N ALA A 30 -6.48 10.69 -33.22
CA ALA A 30 -6.82 10.78 -31.82
C ALA A 30 -5.50 10.66 -31.07
N ALA A 31 -5.02 11.79 -30.55
CA ALA A 31 -3.97 11.80 -29.56
C ALA A 31 -4.55 11.05 -28.36
N GLU A 32 -4.30 9.74 -28.31
CA GLU A 32 -4.53 8.93 -27.13
C GLU A 32 -3.83 9.66 -25.99
N SER A 33 -4.65 10.20 -25.09
CA SER A 33 -4.21 10.95 -23.93
C SER A 33 -3.35 10.04 -23.09
N VAL A 34 -2.03 10.15 -23.22
CA VAL A 34 -1.08 9.57 -22.27
C VAL A 34 -1.51 10.11 -20.91
N PRO A 35 -1.86 9.25 -19.93
CA PRO A 35 -2.26 9.71 -18.61
C PRO A 35 -1.12 10.54 -18.04
N THR A 36 -1.38 11.82 -17.77
CA THR A 36 -0.38 12.69 -17.15
C THR A 36 0.02 12.04 -15.82
N PRO A 37 1.32 11.81 -15.56
CA PRO A 37 1.75 11.21 -14.31
C PRO A 37 1.24 12.08 -13.14
N PRO A 38 0.78 11.47 -12.04
CA PRO A 38 0.23 12.22 -10.93
C PRO A 38 1.28 13.20 -10.39
N PRO A 39 0.88 14.41 -9.99
CA PRO A 39 1.80 15.41 -9.50
C PRO A 39 2.58 14.86 -8.29
N PRO A 40 3.87 15.23 -8.14
CA PRO A 40 4.66 14.79 -7.00
C PRO A 40 4.04 15.30 -5.69
N PRO A 41 4.16 14.54 -4.59
CA PRO A 41 3.56 14.93 -3.33
C PRO A 41 4.17 16.23 -2.79
N THR A 42 3.32 17.08 -2.23
CA THR A 42 3.75 18.35 -1.60
C THR A 42 4.64 18.07 -0.38
N PRO A 43 5.44 19.05 0.11
CA PRO A 43 6.26 18.87 1.31
C PRO A 43 5.46 18.42 2.54
N GLU A 44 4.23 18.90 2.68
CA GLU A 44 3.34 18.56 3.79
C GLU A 44 2.79 17.13 3.65
N GLN A 45 2.42 16.71 2.43
CA GLN A 45 2.07 15.33 2.14
C GLN A 45 3.26 14.38 2.39
N LYS A 46 4.49 14.80 2.08
CA LYS A 46 5.70 14.04 2.42
C LYS A 46 5.85 13.86 3.94
N ARG A 47 5.58 14.91 4.74
CA ARG A 47 5.58 14.81 6.22
C ARG A 47 4.48 13.85 6.70
N PHE A 48 3.28 13.93 6.14
CA PHE A 48 2.20 12.99 6.46
C PHE A 48 2.63 11.54 6.22
N LEU A 49 3.20 11.26 5.04
CA LEU A 49 3.68 9.93 4.68
C LEU A 49 4.85 9.47 5.54
N ALA A 50 5.72 10.38 6.00
CA ALA A 50 6.80 10.06 6.94
C ALA A 50 6.25 9.70 8.33
N GLY A 51 5.24 10.43 8.81
CA GLY A 51 4.50 10.12 10.02
C GLY A 51 3.83 8.76 9.94
N LEU A 52 3.14 8.49 8.83
CA LEU A 52 2.50 7.21 8.55
C LEU A 52 3.51 6.06 8.51
N ARG A 53 4.68 6.24 7.88
CA ARG A 53 5.78 5.25 7.89
C ARG A 53 6.24 4.95 9.31
N THR A 54 6.39 5.98 10.14
CA THR A 54 6.78 5.83 11.54
C THR A 54 5.73 5.05 12.33
N ALA A 55 4.45 5.42 12.22
CA ALA A 55 3.35 4.71 12.86
C ALA A 55 3.27 3.24 12.39
N THR A 56 3.46 3.00 11.09
CA THR A 56 3.43 1.66 10.49
C THR A 56 4.51 0.73 11.05
N ARG A 57 5.68 1.26 11.45
CA ARG A 57 6.72 0.47 12.15
C ARG A 57 6.21 -0.06 13.49
N GLY A 58 5.51 0.76 14.28
CA GLY A 58 4.88 0.32 15.52
C GLY A 58 3.78 -0.72 15.26
N ILE A 59 3.00 -0.54 14.20
CA ILE A 59 1.94 -1.46 13.81
C ILE A 59 2.49 -2.82 13.38
N ALA A 60 3.63 -2.85 12.69
CA ALA A 60 4.31 -4.08 12.34
C ALA A 60 4.74 -4.88 13.59
N GLN A 61 5.21 -4.20 14.65
CA GLN A 61 5.52 -4.85 15.94
C GLN A 61 4.26 -5.47 16.57
N LEU A 62 3.14 -4.74 16.57
CA LEU A 62 1.86 -5.25 17.07
C LEU A 62 1.39 -6.48 16.30
N LYS A 63 1.53 -6.47 14.96
CA LYS A 63 1.18 -7.63 14.13
C LYS A 63 2.05 -8.85 14.43
N ASP A 64 3.37 -8.68 14.60
CA ASP A 64 4.25 -9.80 14.98
C ASP A 64 3.89 -10.36 16.36
N ALA A 65 3.61 -9.47 17.33
CA ALA A 65 3.15 -9.86 18.67
C ALA A 65 1.87 -10.71 18.61
N MET A 66 0.88 -10.25 17.84
CA MET A 66 -0.37 -10.97 17.62
C MET A 66 -0.13 -12.34 16.96
N SER A 67 0.72 -12.42 15.94
CA SER A 67 1.03 -13.69 15.28
C SER A 67 1.70 -14.68 16.24
N ARG A 68 2.58 -14.22 17.14
CA ARG A 68 3.18 -15.08 18.18
C ARG A 68 2.15 -15.55 19.20
N MET A 69 1.24 -14.68 19.61
CA MET A 69 0.12 -15.04 20.47
C MET A 69 -0.78 -16.11 19.85
N THR A 70 -1.13 -15.95 18.57
CA THR A 70 -1.93 -16.95 17.85
C THR A 70 -1.21 -18.29 17.75
N ARG A 71 0.11 -18.29 17.53
CA ARG A 71 0.94 -19.51 17.48
C ARG A 71 1.08 -20.21 18.83
N ALA A 72 1.13 -19.45 19.93
CA ALA A 72 1.15 -20.03 21.28
C ALA A 72 -0.15 -20.77 21.61
N GLY A 73 -1.26 -20.41 20.96
CA GLY A 73 -2.55 -21.06 21.16
C GLY A 73 -3.06 -20.94 22.60
N THR A 74 -3.96 -21.85 22.96
CA THR A 74 -4.60 -21.88 24.30
C THR A 74 -4.36 -23.18 25.06
N ARG A 75 -3.62 -24.13 24.48
CA ARG A 75 -3.41 -25.46 25.05
C ARG A 75 -2.32 -25.48 26.12
N ASP A 76 -1.31 -24.62 25.97
CA ASP A 76 -0.23 -24.46 26.94
C ASP A 76 -0.35 -23.10 27.64
N SER A 77 -0.80 -23.13 28.89
CA SER A 77 -0.99 -21.92 29.70
C SER A 77 0.31 -21.18 30.02
N VAL A 78 1.45 -21.88 30.10
CA VAL A 78 2.77 -21.28 30.36
C VAL A 78 3.25 -20.56 29.10
N GLN A 79 3.16 -21.22 27.94
CA GLN A 79 3.50 -20.62 26.66
C GLN A 79 2.59 -19.42 26.35
N GLN A 80 1.30 -19.52 26.66
CA GLN A 80 0.34 -18.45 26.50
C GLN A 80 0.65 -17.25 27.40
N ARG A 81 0.98 -17.48 28.68
CA ARG A 81 1.40 -16.40 29.60
C ARG A 81 2.69 -15.72 29.14
N ARG A 82 3.67 -16.49 28.67
CA ARG A 82 4.93 -15.94 28.12
C ARG A 82 4.67 -15.09 26.88
N ALA A 83 3.82 -15.56 25.97
CA ALA A 83 3.41 -14.80 24.80
C ALA A 83 2.61 -13.54 25.18
N GLY A 84 1.79 -13.60 26.22
CA GLY A 84 1.04 -12.46 26.77
C GLY A 84 1.96 -11.37 27.33
N ARG A 85 2.99 -11.74 28.10
CA ARG A 85 4.02 -10.80 28.57
C ARG A 85 4.80 -10.17 27.42
N PHE A 86 5.12 -10.96 26.39
CA PHE A 86 5.77 -10.45 25.19
C PHE A 86 4.87 -9.45 24.43
N LEU A 87 3.58 -9.76 24.31
CA LEU A 87 2.58 -8.85 23.73
C LEU A 87 2.50 -7.54 24.51
N ALA A 88 2.45 -7.60 25.85
CA ALA A 88 2.43 -6.40 26.70
C ALA A 88 3.61 -5.48 26.40
N GLY A 89 4.83 -6.03 26.36
CA GLY A 89 6.04 -5.28 26.05
C GLY A 89 6.00 -4.64 24.66
N LEU A 90 5.50 -5.35 23.65
CA LEU A 90 5.36 -4.79 22.30
C LEU A 90 4.24 -3.77 22.16
N CYS A 91 3.18 -3.86 22.97
CA CYS A 91 2.18 -2.81 23.07
C CYS A 91 2.79 -1.51 23.63
N GLY A 92 3.66 -1.60 24.64
CA GLY A 92 4.44 -0.46 25.14
C GLY A 92 5.42 0.11 24.10
N SER A 93 6.18 -0.73 23.41
CA SER A 93 7.17 -0.27 22.41
C SER A 93 6.53 0.36 21.18
N SER A 94 5.47 -0.25 20.66
CA SER A 94 4.74 0.22 19.49
C SER A 94 4.08 1.58 19.74
N ARG A 95 3.59 1.83 20.97
CA ARG A 95 3.03 3.12 21.39
C ARG A 95 3.99 4.28 21.13
N GLY A 96 5.29 4.09 21.34
CA GLY A 96 6.30 5.10 21.07
C GLY A 96 6.35 5.51 19.59
N PHE A 97 6.29 4.54 18.68
CA PHE A 97 6.25 4.81 17.24
C PHE A 97 4.96 5.51 16.82
N LEU A 98 3.81 5.04 17.34
CA LEU A 98 2.52 5.62 17.05
C LEU A 98 2.45 7.08 17.52
N LYS A 99 2.86 7.36 18.77
CA LYS A 99 2.89 8.72 19.34
C LYS A 99 3.86 9.66 18.61
N ARG A 100 4.98 9.16 18.07
CA ARG A 100 5.91 9.98 17.27
C ARG A 100 5.40 10.23 15.85
N GLY A 101 4.77 9.25 15.21
CA GLY A 101 4.26 9.37 13.85
C GLY A 101 3.01 10.24 13.75
N ARG A 102 2.08 10.08 14.71
CA ARG A 102 0.75 10.70 14.69
C ARG A 102 0.74 12.24 14.56
N PRO A 103 1.60 13.01 15.25
CA PRO A 103 1.62 14.47 15.11
C PRO A 103 1.97 14.96 13.70
N GLN A 104 2.67 14.16 12.90
CA GLN A 104 3.04 14.51 11.52
C GLN A 104 1.92 14.23 10.52
N MET A 105 0.88 13.51 10.93
CA MET A 105 -0.22 13.06 10.06
C MET A 105 -1.39 14.06 10.12
N SER A 106 -1.20 15.28 9.60
CA SER A 106 -2.31 16.24 9.45
C SER A 106 -3.19 15.87 8.26
N PRO A 107 -4.48 15.53 8.43
CA PRO A 107 -5.33 15.16 7.31
C PRO A 107 -5.58 16.30 6.31
N THR A 108 -5.50 17.55 6.76
CA THR A 108 -5.82 18.75 5.97
C THR A 108 -4.81 19.04 4.86
N VAL A 109 -3.71 18.31 4.79
CA VAL A 109 -2.73 18.40 3.69
C VAL A 109 -3.24 17.74 2.40
N TYR A 110 -4.39 17.07 2.49
CA TYR A 110 -5.13 16.49 1.39
C TYR A 110 -6.47 17.20 1.25
N GLU A 111 -6.97 17.24 0.03
CA GLU A 111 -8.27 17.85 -0.30
C GLU A 111 -9.33 16.80 -0.62
N ASP A 112 -10.58 17.24 -0.70
CA ASP A 112 -11.75 16.48 -1.16
C ASP A 112 -11.91 15.10 -0.46
N SER A 113 -12.13 14.06 -1.28
CA SER A 113 -12.33 12.69 -0.83
C SER A 113 -11.09 12.11 -0.14
N VAL A 114 -9.89 12.55 -0.52
CA VAL A 114 -8.63 12.07 0.06
C VAL A 114 -8.49 12.55 1.51
N GLN A 115 -8.91 13.79 1.80
CA GLN A 115 -8.94 14.32 3.15
C GLN A 115 -9.78 13.44 4.09
N LEU A 116 -10.96 12.99 3.63
CA LEU A 116 -11.84 12.11 4.39
C LEU A 116 -11.17 10.75 4.69
N LYS A 117 -10.46 10.17 3.70
CA LYS A 117 -9.71 8.92 3.91
C LYS A 117 -8.54 9.12 4.87
N ALA A 118 -7.82 10.22 4.76
CA ALA A 118 -6.73 10.57 5.67
C ALA A 118 -7.22 10.75 7.12
N ARG A 119 -8.35 11.46 7.32
CA ARG A 119 -9.00 11.60 8.63
C ARG A 119 -9.37 10.25 9.21
N ARG A 120 -10.01 9.38 8.41
CA ARG A 120 -10.37 8.01 8.85
C ARG A 120 -9.16 7.21 9.29
N LEU A 121 -8.07 7.23 8.51
CA LEU A 121 -6.81 6.55 8.83
C LEU A 121 -6.23 7.06 10.14
N VAL A 122 -6.16 8.38 10.31
CA VAL A 122 -5.67 9.04 11.53
C VAL A 122 -6.50 8.63 12.75
N THR A 123 -7.83 8.60 12.64
CA THR A 123 -8.71 8.10 13.72
C THR A 123 -8.40 6.66 14.11
N GLN A 124 -8.04 5.79 13.17
CA GLN A 124 -7.65 4.42 13.49
C GLN A 124 -6.29 4.35 14.21
N VAL A 125 -5.34 5.21 13.83
CA VAL A 125 -4.07 5.36 14.55
C VAL A 125 -4.31 5.84 15.98
N ASP A 126 -5.19 6.82 16.18
CA ASP A 126 -5.55 7.33 17.51
C ASP A 126 -6.24 6.26 18.38
N SER A 127 -7.13 5.47 17.78
CA SER A 127 -7.75 4.32 18.43
C SER A 127 -6.72 3.26 18.88
N LEU A 128 -5.72 2.99 18.04
CA LEU A 128 -4.61 2.10 18.40
C LEU A 128 -3.77 2.69 19.54
N ILE A 129 -3.38 3.97 19.46
CA ILE A 129 -2.63 4.65 20.54
C ILE A 129 -3.37 4.52 21.87
N LYS A 130 -4.67 4.83 21.89
CA LYS A 130 -5.49 4.72 23.11
C LYS A 130 -5.52 3.28 23.64
N PHE A 131 -5.63 2.29 22.76
CA PHE A 131 -5.69 0.90 23.16
C PHE A 131 -4.35 0.31 23.59
N THR A 132 -3.21 0.83 23.13
CA THR A 132 -1.90 0.28 23.51
C THR A 132 -1.65 0.29 25.01
N THR A 133 -2.18 1.28 25.76
CA THR A 133 -2.12 1.29 27.23
C THR A 133 -2.91 0.12 27.82
N THR A 134 -4.17 -0.06 27.43
CA THR A 134 -4.98 -1.21 27.88
C THR A 134 -4.33 -2.54 27.51
N CYS A 135 -3.73 -2.64 26.32
CA CYS A 135 -3.00 -3.82 25.90
C CYS A 135 -1.78 -4.10 26.78
N GLU A 136 -0.99 -3.08 27.10
CA GLU A 136 0.17 -3.17 28.00
C GLU A 136 -0.25 -3.71 29.37
N ASP A 137 -1.31 -3.14 29.95
CA ASP A 137 -1.80 -3.51 31.29
C ASP A 137 -2.43 -4.92 31.33
N SER A 138 -3.11 -5.31 30.25
CA SER A 138 -4.00 -6.48 30.26
C SER A 138 -3.40 -7.71 29.58
N ALA A 139 -2.44 -7.56 28.65
CA ALA A 139 -1.97 -8.67 27.82
C ALA A 139 -1.30 -9.81 28.61
N ALA A 140 -0.66 -9.50 29.73
CA ALA A 140 -0.04 -10.53 30.58
C ALA A 140 -1.09 -11.34 31.39
N ALA A 141 -2.15 -10.68 31.85
CA ALA A 141 -3.18 -11.28 32.68
C ALA A 141 -4.30 -11.94 31.86
N THR A 142 -4.73 -11.28 30.79
CA THR A 142 -5.83 -11.69 29.91
C THR A 142 -5.40 -11.62 28.44
N PRO A 143 -4.45 -12.48 28.00
CA PRO A 143 -3.88 -12.41 26.67
C PRO A 143 -4.90 -12.58 25.54
N ASN A 144 -5.84 -13.52 25.68
CA ASN A 144 -6.81 -13.81 24.62
C ASN A 144 -7.78 -12.64 24.34
N PRO A 145 -8.52 -12.10 25.33
CA PRO A 145 -9.36 -10.93 25.11
C PRO A 145 -8.57 -9.73 24.55
N THR A 146 -7.34 -9.54 25.03
CA THR A 146 -6.48 -8.45 24.58
C THR A 146 -6.11 -8.59 23.10
N VAL A 147 -5.73 -9.78 22.65
CA VAL A 147 -5.42 -10.06 21.23
C VAL A 147 -6.66 -9.87 20.34
N VAL A 148 -7.84 -10.29 20.78
CA VAL A 148 -9.09 -10.09 20.04
C VAL A 148 -9.39 -8.59 19.89
N GLY A 149 -9.28 -7.83 20.98
CA GLY A 149 -9.47 -6.38 20.98
C GLY A 149 -8.47 -5.63 20.11
N LEU A 150 -7.20 -6.06 20.12
CA LEU A 150 -6.16 -5.54 19.24
C LEU A 150 -6.44 -5.88 17.78
N GLY A 151 -6.84 -7.12 17.49
CA GLY A 151 -7.14 -7.58 16.14
C GLY A 151 -8.30 -6.86 15.48
N LYS A 152 -9.36 -6.51 16.23
CA LYS A 152 -10.45 -5.68 15.72
C LYS A 152 -9.93 -4.32 15.24
N ARG A 153 -9.10 -3.65 16.04
CA ARG A 153 -8.52 -2.34 15.70
C ARG A 153 -7.55 -2.43 14.53
N MET A 154 -6.75 -3.51 14.50
CA MET A 154 -5.82 -3.77 13.41
C MET A 154 -6.54 -3.91 12.06
N LYS A 155 -7.66 -4.64 12.03
CA LYS A 155 -8.49 -4.78 10.82
C LYS A 155 -9.05 -3.42 10.36
N SER A 156 -9.55 -2.60 11.28
CA SER A 156 -10.05 -1.25 10.95
C SER A 156 -8.93 -0.34 10.43
N TYR A 157 -7.74 -0.39 11.03
CA TYR A 157 -6.56 0.32 10.54
C TYR A 157 -6.18 -0.12 9.12
N ASP A 158 -6.06 -1.44 8.88
CA ASP A 158 -5.66 -1.97 7.59
C ASP A 158 -6.65 -1.60 6.47
N ALA A 159 -7.96 -1.62 6.78
CA ALA A 159 -8.97 -1.15 5.85
C ALA A 159 -8.82 0.34 5.52
N ALA A 160 -8.67 1.20 6.54
CA ALA A 160 -8.48 2.63 6.35
C ALA A 160 -7.17 2.96 5.60
N LEU A 161 -6.11 2.18 5.85
CA LEU A 161 -4.83 2.33 5.16
C LEU A 161 -4.97 1.97 3.68
N ARG A 162 -5.66 0.88 3.34
CA ARG A 162 -5.93 0.52 1.94
C ARG A 162 -6.73 1.61 1.23
N ASP A 163 -7.84 2.05 1.82
CA ASP A 163 -8.67 3.13 1.26
C ASP A 163 -7.84 4.39 0.98
N PHE A 164 -6.99 4.78 1.95
CA PHE A 164 -6.13 5.94 1.80
C PHE A 164 -5.10 5.75 0.68
N ARG A 165 -4.42 4.59 0.61
CA ARG A 165 -3.42 4.30 -0.43
C ARG A 165 -4.02 4.36 -1.83
N VAL A 166 -5.19 3.76 -2.03
CA VAL A 166 -5.93 3.84 -3.31
C VAL A 166 -6.24 5.29 -3.65
N ALA A 167 -6.73 6.07 -2.69
CA ALA A 167 -7.09 7.46 -2.90
C ALA A 167 -5.91 8.37 -3.30
N ILE A 168 -4.68 8.05 -2.86
CA ILE A 168 -3.47 8.78 -3.24
C ILE A 168 -2.70 8.13 -4.41
N GLY A 169 -3.33 7.20 -5.14
CA GLY A 169 -2.74 6.55 -6.31
C GLY A 169 -1.56 5.63 -6.00
N LEU A 170 -1.38 5.22 -4.73
CA LEU A 170 -0.34 4.25 -4.37
C LEU A 170 -0.84 2.82 -4.61
N PRO A 171 0.00 1.94 -5.19
CA PRO A 171 -0.39 0.56 -5.41
C PRO A 171 -0.75 -0.11 -4.08
N VAL A 172 -1.89 -0.79 -4.08
CA VAL A 172 -2.24 -1.79 -3.06
C VAL A 172 -1.65 -3.10 -3.54
N LYS A 173 -0.88 -3.79 -2.71
CA LYS A 173 -0.47 -5.16 -3.04
C LYS A 173 -1.75 -5.99 -3.07
N GLU A 174 -2.14 -6.44 -4.27
CA GLU A 174 -3.21 -7.43 -4.45
C GLU A 174 -2.85 -8.66 -3.61
N ASP A 175 -3.79 -9.13 -2.79
CA ASP A 175 -3.63 -10.39 -2.06
C ASP A 175 -3.53 -11.51 -3.11
N THR A 176 -2.32 -12.04 -3.31
CA THR A 176 -2.02 -13.14 -4.28
C THR A 176 -2.68 -14.48 -3.89
N SER A 177 -3.63 -14.47 -2.96
CA SER A 177 -4.43 -15.63 -2.54
C SER A 177 -5.68 -15.86 -3.40
N LYS A 178 -5.97 -14.98 -4.37
CA LYS A 178 -6.94 -15.27 -5.44
C LYS A 178 -6.23 -15.89 -6.64
N THR A 179 -5.77 -17.13 -6.50
CA THR A 179 -5.55 -17.98 -7.67
C THR A 179 -6.92 -18.25 -8.29
N THR A 180 -7.21 -17.57 -9.39
CA THR A 180 -8.30 -17.91 -10.30
C THR A 180 -8.19 -19.39 -10.64
N LYS A 181 -9.14 -20.19 -10.16
CA LYS A 181 -9.31 -21.58 -10.58
C LYS A 181 -9.72 -21.51 -12.06
N ARG A 182 -8.78 -21.79 -12.97
CA ARG A 182 -9.07 -21.89 -14.40
C ARG A 182 -9.81 -23.21 -14.65
N PRO A 183 -10.90 -23.22 -15.44
CA PRO A 183 -11.56 -24.46 -15.85
C PRO A 183 -10.66 -25.32 -16.73
#